data_AF-A0A0C2ZDH1-F1
#
_entry.id   AF-A0A0C2ZDH1-F1
#
_cell.length_a   1.000
_cell.length_b   1.000
_cell.length_c   1.000
_cell.angle_alpha   90.00
_cell.angle_beta   90.00
_cell.angle_gamma   90.00
#
_symmetry.space_group_name_H-M   'P 1'
#
loop_
_entity.id
_entity.type
_entity.pdbx_description
1 polymer ?
#
loop_
_entity_poly.entity_id
_entity_poly.type
_entity_poly.pdbx_seq_one_letter_code
_entity_poly.pdbx_strand_id
1 'polypeptide(L)' 'KCLDGTRVEILKEIVNWINDPNVNVLRILWLHGQAGRGKSAIAHTIALQYKNLGGLCSCFCFA' A
#
# COMPACT_ATOMS: atom_id res chain seq x y z
N LYS A 1 6.98 1.02 8.11
CA LYS A 1 6.61 2.28 7.42
C LYS A 1 7.78 2.70 6.53
N CYS A 2 7.53 3.29 5.36
CA CYS A 2 8.53 3.93 4.52
C CYS A 2 9.11 5.16 5.24
N LEU A 3 10.37 5.47 4.95
CA LEU A 3 10.98 6.72 5.40
C LEU A 3 10.36 7.88 4.64
N ASP A 4 10.28 9.04 5.29
CA ASP A 4 9.69 10.23 4.68
C ASP A 4 10.42 10.62 3.39
N GLY A 5 9.68 11.00 2.36
CA GLY A 5 10.21 11.31 1.02
C GLY A 5 10.67 10.11 0.19
N THR A 6 10.59 8.88 0.71
CA THR A 6 10.93 7.67 -0.06
C THR A 6 9.69 6.99 -0.63
N ARG A 7 9.84 6.27 -1.76
CA ARG A 7 8.79 5.45 -2.36
C ARG A 7 7.49 6.20 -2.67
N VAL A 8 7.59 7.53 -2.87
CA VAL A 8 6.43 8.42 -3.06
C VAL A 8 5.61 8.02 -4.28
N GLU A 9 6.25 7.70 -5.40
CA GLU A 9 5.58 7.34 -6.65
C GLU A 9 4.73 6.08 -6.49
N ILE A 10 5.31 5.00 -5.97
CA ILE A 10 4.59 3.73 -5.80
C ILE A 10 3.49 3.84 -4.72
N LEU A 11 3.71 4.62 -3.66
CA LEU A 11 2.66 4.89 -2.68
C LEU A 11 1.48 5.63 -3.32
N LYS A 12 1.75 6.64 -4.15
CA LYS A 12 0.73 7.39 -4.88
C LYS A 12 -0.02 6.50 -5.88
N GLU A 13 0.69 5.64 -6.60
CA GLU A 13 0.10 4.68 -7.53
C GLU A 13 -0.86 3.72 -6.82
N ILE A 14 -0.45 3.13 -5.69
CA ILE A 14 -1.31 2.26 -4.89
C ILE A 14 -2.53 3.01 -4.36
N VAL A 15 -2.37 4.25 -3.87
CA VAL A 15 -3.49 5.06 -3.38
C VAL A 15 -4.47 5.38 -4.51
N ASN A 16 -3.98 5.74 -5.69
CA ASN A 16 -4.84 5.97 -6.86
C ASN A 16 -5.59 4.70 -7.25
N TRP A 17 -4.90 3.56 -7.25
CA TRP A 17 -5.50 2.26 -7.56
C TRP A 17 -6.60 1.86 -6.56
N ILE A 18 -6.40 2.08 -5.25
CA ILE A 18 -7.43 1.82 -4.23
C ILE A 18 -8.69 2.67 -4.48
N ASN A 19 -8.50 3.94 -4.86
CA ASN A 19 -9.58 4.90 -5.04
C ASN A 19 -10.17 4.92 -6.45
N ASP A 20 -9.73 4.03 -7.35
CA ASP A 20 -10.25 4.01 -8.72
C ASP A 20 -11.71 3.52 -8.71
N PRO A 21 -12.68 4.37 -9.15
CA PRO A 21 -14.09 4.02 -9.15
C PRO A 21 -14.47 3.05 -10.28
N ASN A 22 -13.58 2.80 -11.24
CA ASN A 22 -13.88 1.94 -12.38
C ASN A 22 -14.10 0.49 -11.93
N VAL A 23 -15.24 -0.07 -12.31
CA VAL A 23 -15.64 -1.44 -11.98
C VAL A 23 -14.73 -2.50 -12.62
N ASN A 24 -14.03 -2.15 -13.69
CA ASN A 24 -13.13 -3.06 -14.41
C ASN A 24 -11.72 -3.13 -13.78
N VAL A 25 -11.42 -2.31 -12.78
CA VAL A 25 -10.12 -2.33 -12.11
C VAL A 25 -10.02 -3.53 -11.17
N LEU A 26 -8.95 -4.30 -11.33
CA LEU A 26 -8.62 -5.41 -10.45
C LEU A 26 -8.50 -4.91 -9.01
N ARG A 27 -9.16 -5.60 -8.06
CA ARG A 27 -9.14 -5.24 -6.62
C ARG A 27 -8.06 -5.98 -5.82
N ILE A 28 -7.16 -6.68 -6.51
CA ILE A 28 -5.98 -7.32 -5.94
C ILE A 28 -4.74 -6.69 -6.58
N LEU A 29 -3.84 -6.15 -5.74
CA LEU A 29 -2.53 -5.64 -6.16
C LEU A 29 -1.43 -6.55 -5.62
N TRP A 30 -0.54 -6.98 -6.51
CA TRP A 30 0.60 -7.84 -6.17
C TRP A 30 1.91 -7.07 -6.20
N LEU A 31 2.45 -6.76 -5.03
CA LEU A 31 3.73 -6.05 -4.89
C LEU A 31 4.89 -7.05 -4.78
N HIS A 32 5.65 -7.22 -5.86
CA HIS A 32 6.80 -8.14 -5.92
C HIS A 32 8.15 -7.41 -6.04
N GLY A 33 9.24 -8.16 -5.82
CA GLY A 33 10.61 -7.64 -5.92
C GLY A 33 11.60 -8.35 -5.00
N GLN A 34 12.87 -8.00 -5.11
CA GLN A 34 13.95 -8.62 -4.32
C GLN A 34 13.70 -8.52 -2.80
N ALA A 35 14.15 -9.54 -2.05
CA ALA A 35 14.14 -9.51 -0.59
C ALA A 35 14.89 -8.27 -0.05
N GLY A 36 14.47 -7.76 1.10
CA GLY A 36 15.10 -6.59 1.73
C GLY A 36 14.81 -5.22 1.08
N ARG A 37 14.03 -5.14 -0.01
CA ARG A 37 13.72 -3.86 -0.68
C ARG A 37 12.56 -3.05 -0.09
N GLY A 38 12.05 -3.45 1.08
CA GLY A 38 11.05 -2.68 1.81
C GLY A 38 9.60 -2.83 1.31
N LYS A 39 9.26 -3.95 0.66
CA LYS A 39 7.87 -4.25 0.24
C LYS A 39 6.89 -4.23 1.43
N SER A 40 7.26 -4.88 2.53
CA SER A 40 6.48 -4.83 3.78
C SER A 40 6.36 -3.41 4.30
N ALA A 41 7.42 -2.59 4.18
CA ALA A 41 7.38 -1.19 4.60
C ALA A 41 6.36 -0.36 3.78
N ILE A 42 6.23 -0.62 2.47
CA ILE A 42 5.19 -0.02 1.61
C ILE A 42 3.80 -0.44 2.09
N ALA A 43 3.55 -1.74 2.25
CA ALA A 43 2.27 -2.26 2.73
C ALA A 43 1.86 -1.66 4.08
N HIS A 44 2.79 -1.61 5.05
CA HIS A 44 2.57 -0.97 6.34
C HIS A 44 2.27 0.53 6.24
N THR A 45 2.84 1.23 5.26
CA THR A 45 2.62 2.67 5.09
C THR A 45 1.21 2.94 4.59
N ILE A 46 0.76 2.18 3.59
CA ILE A 46 -0.61 2.24 3.08
C ILE A 46 -1.61 1.86 4.18
N ALA A 47 -1.36 0.75 4.89
CA ALA A 47 -2.23 0.34 5.98
C ALA A 47 -2.34 1.41 7.08
N LEU A 48 -1.22 2.02 7.48
CA LEU A 48 -1.23 3.10 8.47
C LEU A 48 -1.99 4.34 7.97
N GLN A 49 -1.81 4.71 6.70
CA GLN A 49 -2.54 5.83 6.09
C GLN A 49 -4.06 5.61 6.14
N TYR A 50 -4.53 4.44 5.73
CA TYR A 50 -5.97 4.12 5.76
C TYR A 50 -6.50 3.87 7.17
N LYS A 51 -5.67 3.39 8.10
CA LYS A 51 -6.03 3.31 9.52
C LYS A 51 -6.32 4.70 10.08
N ASN A 52 -5.47 5.69 9.75
CA ASN A 52 -5.64 7.07 10.21
C ASN A 52 -6.85 7.76 9.57
N LEU A 53 -7.22 7.38 8.35
CA LEU A 53 -8.42 7.87 7.66
C LEU A 53 -9.71 7.13 8.09
N GLY A 54 -9.62 6.09 8.92
CA GLY A 54 -10.76 5.26 9.31
C GLY A 54 -11.25 4.29 8.22
N GLY A 55 -10.50 4.10 7.14
CA GLY A 55 -10.85 3.26 6.00
C GLY A 55 -10.19 1.88 5.98
N LEU A 56 -9.35 1.55 6.97
CA LEU A 56 -8.70 0.23 7.05
C LEU A 56 -9.63 -0.80 7.70
N CYS A 57 -9.97 -1.86 6.97
CA CYS A 57 -10.69 -3.02 7.52
C CYS A 57 -9.74 -3.95 8.29
N SER A 58 -8.66 -4.42 7.66
CA SER A 58 -7.71 -5.36 8.26
C SER A 58 -6.33 -5.25 7.62
N CYS A 59 -5.30 -5.63 8.37
CA CYS A 59 -3.93 -5.73 7.90
C CYS A 59 -3.24 -6.88 8.63
N PHE A 60 -2.70 -7.85 7.87
CA PHE A 60 -1.98 -9.00 8.42
C PHE A 60 -0.52 -8.89 8.02
N CYS A 61 0.38 -9.08 8.99
CA CYS A 61 1.82 -9.05 8.79
C CYS A 61 2.42 -10.25 9.48
N PHE A 62 3.25 -11.00 8.75
CA PHE A 62 3.88 -12.22 9.24
C PHE A 62 5.35 -11.92 9.54
N ALA A 63 5.82 -12.42 10.68
CA ALA A 63 7.20 -12.30 11.13
C ALA A 63 8.11 -13.29 10.40
#